data_AF-A0A3B6RBR2-F1
#
_entry.id   AF-A0A3B6RBR2-F1
#
_cell.length_a   1.000
_cell.length_b   1.000
_cell.length_c   1.000
_cell.angle_alpha   90.00
_cell.angle_beta   90.00
_cell.angle_gamma   90.00
#
_symmetry.space_group_name_H-M   'P 1'
#
loop_
_entity.id
_entity.type
_entity.pdbx_description
1 polymer ?
#
loop_
_entity_poly.entity_id
_entity_poly.type
_entity_poly.pdbx_seq_one_letter_code
_entity_poly.pdbx_strand_id
1 'polypeptide(L)'
;MDDDKYVHQMRQEMDKNMQREREVMDNNLKLERATVDRMRKEERAAMEQMMTAERAAVDQRLKHFHDDMDLKLKKERKDLDRTIQLERCKMEFNIMQARANRDLILRQERKDMDHKAKMDQIRLEGNMMQDRIVQLKRGKMDVNTMQARADMERKLQQDRSDLDYKAKMEDILMDGSMMQDLASTGTKVVVMQFIVHVDYELSHVPHAYHNGRPGMTTIVEPGKVDWQLMEKNLRCQGYKGKADLYYIKPGCVPPEGMYMCEEDIYSCGYKDIGKRDMGEYGSSPKRKKLGDNNSKKALDFGSSDEPLQ
;
A
#
# COMPACT_ATOMS: atom_id res chain seq x y z
N MET A 1 69.06 -64.65 137.12
CA MET A 1 68.38 -65.25 135.94
C MET A 1 67.21 -64.38 135.46
N ASP A 2 67.10 -63.11 135.88
CA ASP A 2 65.93 -62.27 135.58
C ASP A 2 66.11 -61.34 134.36
N ASP A 3 67.35 -61.06 133.96
CA ASP A 3 67.66 -60.12 132.87
C ASP A 3 67.25 -60.66 131.48
N ASP A 4 67.43 -61.96 131.21
CA ASP A 4 67.06 -62.56 129.92
C ASP A 4 65.55 -62.54 129.68
N LYS A 5 64.75 -62.70 130.75
CA LYS A 5 63.28 -62.66 130.69
C LYS A 5 62.79 -61.24 130.40
N TYR A 6 63.42 -60.24 131.00
CA TYR A 6 63.11 -58.83 130.76
C TYR A 6 63.46 -58.40 129.32
N VAL A 7 64.65 -58.76 128.83
CA VAL A 7 65.07 -58.45 127.45
C VAL A 7 64.16 -59.13 126.43
N HIS A 8 63.75 -60.38 126.68
CA HIS A 8 62.83 -61.09 125.79
C HIS A 8 61.44 -60.45 125.75
N GLN A 9 60.92 -60.01 126.91
CA GLN A 9 59.64 -59.31 127.00
C GLN A 9 59.68 -57.96 126.27
N MET A 10 60.77 -57.20 126.40
CA MET A 10 60.95 -55.93 125.68
C MET A 10 61.00 -56.11 124.17
N ARG A 11 61.68 -57.15 123.67
CA ARG A 11 61.67 -57.48 122.23
C ARG A 11 60.26 -57.83 121.75
N GLN A 12 59.54 -58.65 122.50
CA GLN A 12 58.17 -59.04 122.15
C GLN A 12 57.23 -57.83 122.08
N GLU A 13 57.36 -56.87 123.00
CA GLU A 13 56.52 -55.67 122.99
C GLU A 13 56.90 -54.72 121.83
N MET A 14 58.19 -54.60 121.50
CA MET A 14 58.62 -53.87 120.30
C MET A 14 58.05 -54.49 119.01
N ASP A 15 58.09 -55.81 118.88
CA ASP A 15 57.52 -56.50 117.71
C ASP A 15 56.01 -56.29 117.61
N LYS A 16 55.29 -56.40 118.74
CA LYS A 16 53.86 -56.08 118.81
C LYS A 16 53.59 -54.63 118.45
N ASN A 17 54.41 -53.68 118.91
CA ASN A 17 54.25 -52.27 118.59
C ASN A 17 54.49 -51.98 117.10
N MET A 18 55.57 -52.52 116.52
CA MET A 18 55.84 -52.42 115.09
C MET A 18 54.71 -53.03 114.24
N GLN A 19 54.15 -54.16 114.67
CA GLN A 19 53.02 -54.78 114.00
C GLN A 19 51.77 -53.89 114.04
N ARG A 20 51.44 -53.32 115.21
CA ARG A 20 50.32 -52.38 115.36
C ARG A 20 50.49 -51.15 114.47
N GLU A 21 51.69 -50.57 114.42
CA GLU A 21 51.97 -49.40 113.57
C GLU A 21 51.81 -49.70 112.08
N ARG A 22 52.25 -50.88 111.62
CA ARG A 22 52.03 -51.35 110.25
C ARG A 22 50.54 -51.48 109.93
N GLU A 23 49.78 -52.09 110.83
CA GLU A 23 48.34 -52.26 110.66
C GLU A 23 47.60 -50.91 110.60
N VAL A 24 47.99 -49.94 111.45
CA VAL A 24 47.46 -48.57 111.40
C VAL A 24 47.77 -47.91 110.05
N MET A 25 49.00 -48.02 109.56
CA MET A 25 49.41 -47.45 108.27
C MET A 25 48.64 -48.08 107.11
N ASP A 26 48.51 -49.41 107.08
CA ASP A 26 47.76 -50.12 106.05
C ASP A 26 46.28 -49.76 106.07
N ASN A 27 45.68 -49.63 107.25
CA ASN A 27 44.28 -49.21 107.39
C ASN A 27 44.09 -47.76 106.92
N ASN A 28 45.00 -46.86 107.28
CA ASN A 28 44.98 -45.47 106.80
C ASN A 28 45.12 -45.41 105.27
N LEU A 29 46.07 -46.15 104.67
CA LEU A 29 46.23 -46.21 103.23
C LEU A 29 45.01 -46.78 102.51
N LYS A 30 44.35 -47.80 103.07
CA LYS A 30 43.10 -48.34 102.54
C LYS A 30 41.97 -47.30 102.57
N LEU A 31 41.86 -46.55 103.67
CA LEU A 31 40.85 -45.50 103.82
C LEU A 31 41.08 -44.34 102.84
N GLU A 32 42.33 -43.90 102.68
CA GLU A 32 42.70 -42.85 101.72
C GLU A 32 42.39 -43.27 100.29
N ARG A 33 42.77 -44.50 99.89
CA ARG A 33 42.45 -45.04 98.56
C ARG A 33 40.94 -45.09 98.32
N ALA A 34 40.18 -45.60 99.27
CA ALA A 34 38.72 -45.65 99.17
C ALA A 34 38.09 -44.25 99.04
N THR A 35 38.65 -43.27 99.75
CA THR A 35 38.20 -41.87 99.67
C THR A 35 38.47 -41.28 98.30
N VAL A 36 39.68 -41.45 97.75
CA VAL A 36 40.04 -40.97 96.41
C VAL A 36 39.21 -41.65 95.32
N ASP A 37 38.97 -42.95 95.43
CA ASP A 37 38.16 -43.68 94.45
C ASP A 37 36.71 -43.21 94.46
N ARG A 38 36.16 -42.92 95.65
CA ARG A 38 34.83 -42.32 95.79
C ARG A 38 34.78 -40.94 95.15
N MET A 39 35.74 -40.06 95.45
CA MET A 39 35.80 -38.72 94.84
C MET A 39 35.91 -38.78 93.31
N ARG A 40 36.79 -39.64 92.77
CA ARG A 40 36.91 -39.83 91.30
C ARG A 40 35.62 -40.33 90.66
N LYS A 41 34.87 -41.19 91.35
CA LYS A 41 33.57 -41.67 90.85
C LYS A 41 32.54 -40.55 90.84
N GLU A 42 32.51 -39.73 91.90
CA GLU A 42 31.65 -38.55 92.00
C GLU A 42 32.00 -37.51 90.91
N GLU A 43 33.28 -37.22 90.68
CA GLU A 43 33.75 -36.31 89.62
C GLU A 43 33.36 -36.79 88.22
N ARG A 44 33.54 -38.07 87.92
CA ARG A 44 33.13 -38.65 86.63
C ARG A 44 31.62 -38.54 86.42
N ALA A 45 30.82 -38.83 87.44
CA ALA A 45 29.37 -38.72 87.37
C ALA A 45 28.93 -37.27 87.15
N ALA A 46 29.55 -36.31 87.82
CA ALA A 46 29.26 -34.88 87.64
C ALA A 46 29.60 -34.42 86.21
N MET A 47 30.74 -34.84 85.68
CA MET A 47 31.14 -34.53 84.30
C MET A 47 30.19 -35.16 83.27
N GLU A 48 29.76 -36.40 83.48
CA GLU A 48 28.81 -37.08 82.61
C GLU A 48 27.44 -36.37 82.60
N GLN A 49 26.96 -35.95 83.77
CA GLN A 49 25.73 -35.15 83.89
C GLN A 49 25.85 -33.81 83.16
N MET A 50 26.97 -33.10 83.33
CA MET A 50 27.22 -31.83 82.65
C MET A 50 27.25 -32.01 81.13
N MET A 51 27.97 -33.02 80.61
CA MET A 51 28.03 -33.30 79.18
C MET A 51 26.65 -33.67 78.61
N THR A 52 25.84 -34.40 79.38
CA THR A 52 24.47 -34.75 78.99
C THR A 52 23.57 -33.50 78.95
N ALA A 53 23.70 -32.62 79.94
CA ALA A 53 22.97 -31.35 79.99
C ALA A 53 23.37 -30.42 78.83
N GLU A 54 24.67 -30.31 78.52
CA GLU A 54 25.16 -29.52 77.38
C GLU A 54 24.65 -30.06 76.04
N ARG A 55 24.67 -31.38 75.84
CA ARG A 55 24.07 -31.99 74.64
C ARG A 55 22.60 -31.64 74.50
N ALA A 56 21.82 -31.79 75.58
CA ALA A 56 20.40 -31.44 75.57
C ALA A 56 20.17 -29.94 75.30
N ALA A 57 21.02 -29.06 75.82
CA ALA A 57 20.94 -27.62 75.57
C ALA A 57 21.24 -27.28 74.10
N VAL A 58 22.23 -27.93 73.50
CA VAL A 58 22.54 -27.77 72.06
C VAL A 58 21.40 -28.26 71.19
N ASP A 59 20.84 -29.43 71.50
CA ASP A 59 19.70 -29.99 70.75
C ASP A 59 18.48 -29.06 70.81
N GLN A 60 18.20 -28.45 71.97
CA GLN A 60 17.13 -27.47 72.11
C GLN A 60 17.40 -26.20 71.28
N ARG A 61 18.64 -25.69 71.28
CA ARG A 61 19.00 -24.51 70.46
C ARG A 61 18.85 -24.81 68.97
N LEU A 62 19.29 -25.98 68.52
CA LEU A 62 19.14 -26.41 67.12
C LEU A 62 17.66 -26.55 66.74
N LYS A 63 16.84 -27.16 67.61
CA LYS A 63 15.41 -27.26 67.38
C LYS A 63 14.75 -25.89 67.25
N HIS A 64 15.03 -24.98 68.17
CA HIS A 64 14.52 -23.61 68.10
C HIS A 64 14.96 -22.87 66.83
N PHE A 65 16.21 -23.06 66.40
CA PHE A 65 16.72 -22.48 65.16
C PHE A 65 15.97 -23.02 63.93
N HIS A 66 15.74 -24.32 63.87
CA HIS A 66 14.94 -24.93 62.80
C HIS A 66 13.50 -24.42 62.78
N ASP A 67 12.85 -24.35 63.94
CA ASP A 67 11.47 -23.84 64.05
C ASP A 67 11.35 -22.37 63.60
N ASP A 68 12.33 -21.51 63.94
CA ASP A 68 12.37 -20.11 63.50
C ASP A 68 12.57 -19.98 61.99
N MET A 69 13.49 -20.77 61.42
CA MET A 69 13.72 -20.82 59.98
C MET A 69 12.48 -21.28 59.22
N ASP A 70 11.80 -22.32 59.70
CA ASP A 70 10.55 -22.81 59.13
C ASP A 70 9.45 -21.75 59.17
N LEU A 71 9.35 -20.98 60.26
CA LEU A 71 8.39 -19.90 60.39
C LEU A 71 8.67 -18.77 59.40
N LYS A 72 9.94 -18.38 59.23
CA LYS A 72 10.37 -17.37 58.25
C LYS A 72 10.05 -17.80 56.82
N LEU A 73 10.41 -19.03 56.45
CA LEU A 73 10.12 -19.58 55.12
C LEU A 73 8.62 -19.66 54.84
N LYS A 74 7.81 -20.08 55.82
CA LYS A 74 6.34 -20.10 55.69
C LYS A 74 5.77 -18.69 55.47
N LYS A 75 6.34 -17.69 56.13
CA LYS A 75 5.92 -16.28 55.95
C LYS A 75 6.30 -15.77 54.57
N GLU A 76 7.55 -15.94 54.16
CA GLU A 76 8.04 -15.53 52.84
C GLU A 76 7.24 -16.17 51.71
N ARG A 77 6.94 -17.48 51.82
CA ARG A 77 6.11 -18.17 50.84
C ARG A 77 4.71 -17.56 50.72
N LYS A 78 4.06 -17.24 51.84
CA LYS A 78 2.74 -16.59 51.84
C LYS A 78 2.79 -15.20 51.22
N ASP A 79 3.84 -14.43 51.50
CA ASP A 79 3.99 -13.07 50.96
C ASP A 79 4.29 -13.09 49.45
N LEU A 80 5.09 -14.06 48.98
CA LEU A 80 5.31 -14.30 47.55
C LEU A 80 4.02 -14.73 46.84
N ASP A 81 3.26 -15.67 47.40
CA ASP A 81 1.98 -16.10 46.83
C ASP A 81 1.00 -14.93 46.69
N ARG A 82 0.90 -14.07 47.71
CA ARG A 82 0.08 -12.85 47.65
C ARG A 82 0.54 -11.89 46.55
N THR A 83 1.85 -11.71 46.42
CA THR A 83 2.44 -10.82 45.39
C THR A 83 2.13 -11.33 43.98
N ILE A 84 2.31 -12.64 43.75
CA ILE A 84 1.99 -13.29 42.46
C ILE A 84 0.51 -13.13 42.13
N GLN A 85 -0.39 -13.35 43.11
CA GLN A 85 -1.82 -13.16 42.90
C GLN A 85 -2.18 -11.71 42.55
N LEU A 86 -1.59 -10.72 43.24
CA LEU A 86 -1.82 -9.31 42.96
C LEU A 86 -1.37 -8.93 41.54
N GLU A 87 -0.18 -9.34 41.12
CA GLU A 87 0.32 -9.06 39.77
C GLU A 87 -0.51 -9.76 38.69
N ARG A 88 -0.95 -11.00 38.95
CA ARG A 88 -1.88 -11.70 38.07
C ARG A 88 -3.20 -10.93 37.91
N CYS A 89 -3.81 -10.48 39.01
CA CYS A 89 -5.04 -9.69 38.97
C CYS A 89 -4.86 -8.37 38.21
N LYS A 90 -3.73 -7.66 38.40
CA LYS A 90 -3.41 -6.44 37.64
C LYS A 90 -3.31 -6.72 36.14
N MET A 91 -2.63 -7.79 35.76
CA MET A 91 -2.49 -8.17 34.35
C MET A 91 -3.84 -8.54 33.73
N GLU A 92 -4.66 -9.32 34.43
CA GLU A 92 -6.01 -9.68 33.99
C GLU A 92 -6.89 -8.44 33.80
N PHE A 93 -6.82 -7.48 34.73
CA PHE A 93 -7.51 -6.19 34.61
C PHE A 93 -7.04 -5.39 33.39
N ASN A 94 -5.72 -5.27 33.18
CA ASN A 94 -5.15 -4.56 32.03
C ASN A 94 -5.57 -5.19 30.70
N ILE A 95 -5.58 -6.53 30.62
CA ILE A 95 -6.06 -7.26 29.44
C ILE A 95 -7.54 -6.97 29.19
N MET A 96 -8.37 -6.98 30.24
CA MET A 96 -9.80 -6.68 30.13
C MET A 96 -10.03 -5.25 29.60
N GLN A 97 -9.30 -4.27 30.14
CA GLN A 97 -9.39 -2.88 29.70
C GLN A 97 -8.93 -2.72 28.24
N ALA A 98 -7.82 -3.36 27.86
CA ALA A 98 -7.32 -3.32 26.47
C ALA A 98 -8.33 -3.92 25.48
N ARG A 99 -8.99 -5.02 25.85
CA ARG A 99 -10.07 -5.63 25.06
C ARG A 99 -11.27 -4.70 24.92
N ALA A 100 -11.74 -4.11 26.02
CA ALA A 100 -12.85 -3.16 25.99
C ALA A 100 -12.56 -1.93 25.11
N ASN A 101 -11.34 -1.38 25.19
CA ASN A 101 -10.90 -0.27 24.36
C ASN A 101 -10.86 -0.65 22.88
N ARG A 102 -10.33 -1.83 22.55
CA ARG A 102 -10.30 -2.33 21.18
C ARG A 102 -11.70 -2.53 20.61
N ASP A 103 -12.61 -3.08 21.41
CA ASP A 103 -14.00 -3.27 21.01
C ASP A 103 -14.70 -1.92 20.74
N LEU A 104 -14.41 -0.89 21.54
CA LEU A 104 -14.92 0.46 21.31
C LEU A 104 -14.43 1.04 19.97
N ILE A 105 -13.12 0.93 19.71
CA ILE A 105 -12.51 1.40 18.45
C ILE A 105 -13.15 0.68 17.25
N LEU A 106 -13.22 -0.65 17.28
CA LEU A 106 -13.81 -1.44 16.20
C LEU A 106 -15.30 -1.13 15.97
N ARG A 107 -16.05 -0.83 17.04
CA ARG A 107 -17.45 -0.38 16.91
C ARG A 107 -17.53 0.99 16.24
N GLN A 108 -16.62 1.91 16.55
CA GLN A 108 -16.60 3.22 15.91
C GLN A 108 -16.21 3.11 14.43
N GLU A 109 -15.15 2.37 14.11
CA GLU A 109 -14.72 2.15 12.72
C GLU A 109 -15.85 1.54 11.86
N ARG A 110 -16.62 0.60 12.41
CA ARG A 110 -17.80 0.06 11.73
C ARG A 110 -18.86 1.13 11.43
N LYS A 111 -19.18 1.99 12.40
CA LYS A 111 -20.13 3.09 12.20
C LYS A 111 -19.64 4.07 11.13
N ASP A 112 -18.35 4.38 11.13
CA ASP A 112 -17.76 5.31 10.17
C ASP A 112 -17.75 4.73 8.76
N MET A 113 -17.43 3.44 8.62
CA MET A 113 -17.52 2.72 7.35
C MET A 113 -18.96 2.64 6.84
N ASP A 114 -19.94 2.31 7.69
CA ASP A 114 -21.35 2.27 7.33
C ASP A 114 -21.84 3.66 6.89
N HIS A 115 -21.44 4.72 7.59
CA HIS A 115 -21.78 6.08 7.21
C HIS A 115 -21.18 6.47 5.87
N LYS A 116 -19.89 6.16 5.66
CA LYS A 116 -19.20 6.40 4.40
C LYS A 116 -19.85 5.65 3.24
N ALA A 117 -20.19 4.38 3.42
CA ALA A 117 -20.87 3.58 2.42
C ALA A 117 -22.23 4.17 2.03
N LYS A 118 -23.01 4.65 3.00
CA LYS A 118 -24.29 5.36 2.75
C LYS A 118 -24.07 6.65 1.95
N MET A 119 -23.05 7.44 2.30
CA MET A 119 -22.75 8.68 1.57
C MET A 119 -22.29 8.41 0.14
N ASP A 120 -21.46 7.39 -0.07
CA ASP A 120 -21.03 6.96 -1.40
C ASP A 120 -22.22 6.46 -2.24
N GLN A 121 -23.14 5.72 -1.64
CA GLN A 121 -24.38 5.30 -2.30
C GLN A 121 -25.22 6.50 -2.74
N ILE A 122 -25.50 7.45 -1.84
CA ILE A 122 -26.28 8.66 -2.16
C ILE A 122 -25.61 9.45 -3.29
N ARG A 123 -24.28 9.59 -3.23
CA ARG A 123 -23.49 10.29 -4.26
C ARG A 123 -23.63 9.62 -5.63
N LEU A 124 -23.50 8.30 -5.69
CA LEU A 124 -23.66 7.53 -6.94
C LEU A 124 -25.07 7.65 -7.50
N GLU A 125 -26.10 7.51 -6.66
CA GLU A 125 -27.50 7.70 -7.06
C GLU A 125 -27.75 9.12 -7.60
N GLY A 126 -27.20 10.14 -6.94
CA GLY A 126 -27.24 11.53 -7.39
C GLY A 126 -26.63 11.73 -8.79
N ASN A 127 -25.44 11.15 -9.02
CA ASN A 127 -24.78 11.22 -10.32
C ASN A 127 -25.59 10.51 -11.42
N MET A 128 -26.12 9.32 -11.14
CA MET A 128 -26.97 8.60 -12.11
C MET A 128 -28.23 9.39 -12.46
N MET A 129 -28.84 10.09 -11.50
CA MET A 129 -29.99 10.96 -11.76
C MET A 129 -29.60 12.17 -12.64
N GLN A 130 -28.46 12.80 -12.36
CA GLN A 130 -27.96 13.91 -13.19
C GLN A 130 -27.68 13.46 -14.63
N ASP A 131 -27.03 12.30 -14.82
CA ASP A 131 -26.78 11.73 -16.14
C ASP A 131 -28.08 11.48 -16.92
N ARG A 132 -29.10 10.93 -16.26
CA ARG A 132 -30.44 10.75 -16.87
C ARG A 132 -31.05 12.08 -17.30
N ILE A 133 -30.92 13.13 -16.50
CA ILE A 133 -31.42 14.48 -16.85
C ILE A 133 -30.68 15.03 -18.07
N VAL A 134 -29.35 14.89 -18.13
CA VAL A 134 -28.53 15.33 -19.27
C VAL A 134 -28.95 14.58 -20.54
N GLN A 135 -29.10 13.26 -20.47
CA GLN A 135 -29.54 12.44 -21.62
C GLN A 135 -30.93 12.85 -22.11
N LEU A 136 -31.88 13.10 -21.19
CA LEU A 136 -33.22 13.59 -21.54
C LEU A 136 -33.19 14.96 -22.22
N LYS A 137 -32.36 15.90 -21.74
CA LYS A 137 -32.20 17.22 -22.35
C LYS A 137 -31.60 17.11 -23.76
N ARG A 138 -30.60 16.26 -23.94
CA ARG A 138 -29.99 15.99 -25.24
C ARG A 138 -31.01 15.41 -26.21
N GLY A 139 -31.74 14.38 -25.81
CA GLY A 139 -32.82 13.81 -26.62
C GLY A 139 -33.90 14.82 -27.02
N LYS A 140 -34.31 15.72 -26.11
CA LYS A 140 -35.24 16.81 -26.44
C LYS A 140 -34.66 17.80 -27.46
N MET A 141 -33.39 18.16 -27.32
CA MET A 141 -32.71 19.05 -28.27
C MET A 141 -32.58 18.41 -29.66
N ASP A 142 -32.28 17.11 -29.71
CA ASP A 142 -32.20 16.35 -30.95
C ASP A 142 -33.57 16.31 -31.66
N VAL A 143 -34.65 16.04 -30.91
CA VAL A 143 -36.03 16.08 -31.44
C VAL A 143 -36.40 17.48 -31.96
N ASN A 144 -36.13 18.54 -31.19
CA ASN A 144 -36.39 19.90 -31.63
C ASN A 144 -35.60 20.27 -32.90
N THR A 145 -34.35 19.80 -33.00
CA THR A 145 -33.49 20.00 -34.16
C THR A 145 -34.03 19.27 -35.39
N MET A 146 -34.49 18.03 -35.22
CA MET A 146 -35.15 17.26 -36.29
C MET A 146 -36.44 17.93 -36.76
N GLN A 147 -37.26 18.44 -35.83
CA GLN A 147 -38.49 19.15 -36.17
C GLN A 147 -38.19 20.42 -36.98
N ALA A 148 -37.22 21.24 -36.53
CA ALA A 148 -36.81 22.44 -37.26
C ALA A 148 -36.29 22.13 -38.67
N ARG A 149 -35.53 21.03 -38.82
CA ARG A 149 -35.10 20.54 -40.15
C ARG A 149 -36.30 20.13 -41.01
N ALA A 150 -37.26 19.38 -40.44
CA ALA A 150 -38.45 18.96 -41.16
C ALA A 150 -39.36 20.14 -41.57
N ASP A 151 -39.47 21.17 -40.73
CA ASP A 151 -40.22 22.39 -41.05
C ASP A 151 -39.55 23.20 -42.17
N MET A 152 -38.21 23.32 -42.17
CA MET A 152 -37.46 23.94 -43.26
C MET A 152 -37.58 23.16 -44.56
N GLU A 153 -37.48 21.82 -44.50
CA GLU A 153 -37.66 20.96 -45.69
C GLU A 153 -39.06 21.13 -46.27
N ARG A 154 -40.11 21.18 -45.43
CA ARG A 154 -41.49 21.46 -45.88
C ARG A 154 -41.60 22.82 -46.57
N LYS A 155 -40.99 23.87 -46.01
CA LYS A 155 -40.98 25.20 -46.63
C LYS A 155 -40.28 25.18 -47.99
N LEU A 156 -39.09 24.58 -48.09
CA LEU A 156 -38.35 24.45 -49.35
C LEU A 156 -39.15 23.66 -50.40
N GLN A 157 -39.87 22.61 -49.98
CA GLN A 157 -40.72 21.82 -50.87
C GLN A 157 -41.91 22.66 -51.39
N GLN A 158 -42.48 23.51 -50.54
CA GLN A 158 -43.56 24.41 -50.91
C GLN A 158 -43.07 25.50 -51.86
N ASP A 159 -41.93 26.13 -51.56
CA ASP A 159 -41.28 27.10 -52.44
C ASP A 159 -40.94 26.48 -53.82
N ARG A 160 -40.46 25.23 -53.85
CA ARG A 160 -40.24 24.48 -55.10
C ARG A 160 -41.54 24.26 -55.88
N SER A 161 -42.62 23.92 -55.18
CA SER A 161 -43.93 23.68 -55.82
C SER A 161 -44.52 24.98 -56.38
N ASP A 162 -44.36 26.09 -55.66
CA ASP A 162 -44.79 27.42 -56.10
C ASP A 162 -43.96 27.91 -57.29
N LEU A 163 -42.64 27.67 -57.28
CA LEU A 163 -41.77 27.94 -58.42
C LEU A 163 -42.12 27.07 -59.63
N ASP A 164 -42.40 25.79 -59.44
CA ASP A 164 -42.83 24.89 -60.52
C ASP A 164 -44.20 25.31 -61.09
N TYR A 165 -45.14 25.71 -60.23
CA TYR A 165 -46.42 26.27 -60.67
C TYR A 165 -46.23 27.59 -61.43
N LYS A 166 -45.38 28.49 -60.93
CA LYS A 166 -45.06 29.76 -61.59
C LYS A 166 -44.35 29.54 -62.92
N ALA A 167 -43.39 28.61 -62.98
CA ALA A 167 -42.68 28.24 -64.21
C ALA A 167 -43.64 27.64 -65.23
N LYS A 168 -44.58 26.77 -64.83
CA LYS A 168 -45.66 26.28 -65.70
C LYS A 168 -46.57 27.41 -66.20
N MET A 169 -46.86 28.40 -65.37
CA MET A 169 -47.62 29.59 -65.79
C MET A 169 -46.82 30.51 -66.73
N GLU A 170 -45.51 30.61 -66.55
CA GLU A 170 -44.59 31.32 -67.45
C GLU A 170 -44.42 30.57 -68.78
N ASP A 171 -44.35 29.25 -68.80
CA ASP A 171 -44.36 28.45 -70.04
C ASP A 171 -45.68 28.65 -70.82
N ILE A 172 -46.83 28.71 -70.14
CA ILE A 172 -48.13 29.03 -70.77
C ILE A 172 -48.15 30.47 -71.33
N LEU A 173 -47.46 31.42 -70.70
CA LEU A 173 -47.32 32.81 -71.17
C LEU A 173 -46.29 32.96 -72.31
N MET A 174 -45.22 32.15 -72.29
CA MET A 174 -44.14 32.17 -73.28
C MET A 174 -44.51 31.39 -74.55
N ASP A 175 -45.44 30.42 -74.49
CA ASP A 175 -46.06 29.81 -75.69
C ASP A 175 -46.94 30.82 -76.48
N GLY A 176 -47.35 31.93 -75.83
CA GLY A 176 -48.13 33.02 -76.44
C GLY A 176 -47.31 34.21 -76.96
N SER A 177 -46.00 34.26 -76.73
CA SER A 177 -45.19 35.45 -77.05
C SER A 177 -43.71 35.11 -77.32
N MET A 178 -43.42 34.50 -78.48
CA MET A 178 -42.82 35.20 -79.63
C MET A 178 -42.34 34.22 -80.70
N MET A 179 -42.98 34.28 -81.88
CA MET A 179 -42.30 34.15 -83.16
C MET A 179 -41.31 35.31 -83.30
N GLN A 180 -40.15 35.06 -83.91
CA GLN A 180 -39.11 36.03 -84.35
C GLN A 180 -38.29 36.64 -83.20
N ASP A 181 -36.96 36.70 -83.22
CA ASP A 181 -36.04 36.57 -84.33
C ASP A 181 -34.65 36.15 -83.85
N LEU A 182 -33.91 35.62 -84.82
CA LEU A 182 -32.53 35.17 -84.81
C LEU A 182 -31.55 36.13 -84.11
N ALA A 183 -30.66 35.58 -83.29
CA ALA A 183 -29.21 35.59 -83.55
C ALA A 183 -28.41 35.06 -82.36
N SER A 184 -27.59 34.03 -82.65
CA SER A 184 -26.20 33.94 -82.21
C SER A 184 -25.90 34.25 -80.75
N THR A 185 -25.74 33.23 -79.91
CA THR A 185 -24.58 33.18 -79.01
C THR A 185 -24.18 31.73 -78.77
N GLY A 186 -22.95 31.44 -79.21
CA GLY A 186 -22.40 30.11 -79.33
C GLY A 186 -22.26 29.36 -78.01
N THR A 187 -22.47 28.06 -78.14
CA THR A 187 -22.05 26.99 -77.23
C THR A 187 -20.57 27.18 -76.90
N LYS A 188 -20.28 27.88 -75.79
CA LYS A 188 -18.93 28.01 -75.26
C LYS A 188 -18.56 26.73 -74.54
N VAL A 189 -17.96 25.80 -75.29
CA VAL A 189 -17.31 24.63 -74.74
C VAL A 189 -16.16 25.11 -73.84
N VAL A 190 -16.16 24.71 -72.58
CA VAL A 190 -15.03 24.94 -71.67
C VAL A 190 -13.86 24.10 -72.18
N VAL A 191 -12.88 24.76 -72.79
CA VAL A 191 -11.71 24.05 -73.36
C VAL A 191 -10.67 23.76 -72.27
N MET A 192 -10.59 24.59 -71.21
CA MET A 192 -9.67 24.33 -70.10
C MET A 192 -10.06 25.01 -68.78
N GLN A 193 -9.90 24.26 -67.69
CA GLN A 193 -10.03 24.71 -66.31
C GLN A 193 -8.79 24.24 -65.54
N PHE A 194 -8.19 25.11 -64.74
CA PHE A 194 -7.08 24.76 -63.87
C PHE A 194 -7.16 25.52 -62.55
N ILE A 195 -6.59 24.91 -61.52
CA ILE A 195 -6.53 25.41 -60.15
C ILE A 195 -5.13 25.93 -59.92
N VAL A 196 -5.01 27.16 -59.43
CA VAL A 196 -3.71 27.76 -59.11
C VAL A 196 -3.57 27.91 -57.60
N HIS A 197 -2.47 27.39 -57.06
CA HIS A 197 -2.02 27.63 -55.69
C HIS A 197 -1.07 28.83 -55.69
N VAL A 198 -1.33 29.81 -54.84
CA VAL A 198 -0.50 31.03 -54.70
C VAL A 198 0.21 30.97 -53.36
N ASP A 199 1.54 30.87 -53.41
CA ASP A 199 2.56 30.89 -52.34
C ASP A 199 2.41 29.90 -51.17
N TYR A 200 3.34 28.94 -51.05
CA TYR A 200 4.17 28.65 -49.86
C TYR A 200 5.31 27.71 -50.31
N GLU A 201 6.52 27.91 -49.76
CA GLU A 201 7.74 27.14 -50.06
C GLU A 201 7.48 25.61 -50.09
N LEU A 202 7.97 24.93 -51.13
CA LEU A 202 7.98 23.47 -51.25
C LEU A 202 8.85 22.84 -50.14
N SER A 203 8.27 22.68 -48.96
CA SER A 203 8.86 21.94 -47.83
C SER A 203 8.56 20.45 -47.97
N HIS A 204 9.60 19.62 -48.01
CA HIS A 204 9.57 18.16 -48.17
C HIS A 204 9.02 17.38 -46.94
N VAL A 205 7.93 17.83 -46.31
CA VAL A 205 7.26 17.07 -45.24
C VAL A 205 5.73 17.27 -45.32
N PRO A 206 4.93 16.18 -45.43
CA PRO A 206 3.52 16.28 -45.81
C PRO A 206 2.61 16.50 -44.59
N HIS A 207 2.62 17.67 -43.95
CA HIS A 207 1.62 18.04 -42.95
C HIS A 207 1.08 19.46 -43.19
N ALA A 208 -0.25 19.54 -43.36
CA ALA A 208 -1.13 20.72 -43.23
C ALA A 208 -1.18 21.74 -44.39
N TYR A 209 -2.08 21.46 -45.36
CA TYR A 209 -2.75 22.50 -46.16
C TYR A 209 -3.70 23.29 -45.25
N HIS A 210 -3.29 24.47 -44.80
CA HIS A 210 -4.17 25.37 -44.03
C HIS A 210 -4.51 26.63 -44.84
N ASN A 211 -5.80 26.74 -45.18
CA ASN A 211 -6.59 27.97 -45.31
C ASN A 211 -6.17 29.06 -46.33
N GLY A 212 -5.83 28.68 -47.57
CA GLY A 212 -5.93 29.57 -48.74
C GLY A 212 -6.98 29.01 -49.72
N ARG A 213 -8.00 29.78 -50.10
CA ARG A 213 -8.94 29.34 -51.16
C ARG A 213 -8.16 29.21 -52.48
N PRO A 214 -8.18 28.05 -53.16
CA PRO A 214 -7.54 27.93 -54.46
C PRO A 214 -8.22 28.83 -55.50
N GLY A 215 -7.41 29.44 -56.34
CA GLY A 215 -7.87 30.25 -57.44
C GLY A 215 -8.37 29.43 -58.61
N MET A 216 -9.66 29.54 -58.97
CA MET A 216 -10.22 28.88 -60.16
C MET A 216 -10.31 29.87 -61.32
N THR A 217 -9.69 29.56 -62.46
CA THR A 217 -9.87 30.31 -63.72
C THR A 217 -10.43 29.40 -64.81
N THR A 218 -11.40 29.90 -65.58
CA THR A 218 -12.04 29.18 -66.69
C THR A 218 -11.88 30.00 -67.97
N ILE A 219 -11.37 29.37 -69.04
CA ILE A 219 -11.17 30.01 -70.34
C ILE A 219 -12.08 29.35 -71.39
N VAL A 220 -12.67 30.17 -72.26
CA VAL A 220 -13.63 29.77 -73.30
C VAL A 220 -13.19 30.33 -74.66
N GLU A 221 -13.36 29.56 -75.73
CA GLU A 221 -12.99 29.97 -77.10
C GLU A 221 -13.82 31.16 -77.62
N PRO A 222 -13.27 31.95 -78.58
CA PRO A 222 -11.96 31.84 -79.21
C PRO A 222 -10.95 32.80 -78.54
N GLY A 223 -10.60 32.56 -77.28
CA GLY A 223 -9.51 33.29 -76.61
C GLY A 223 -8.18 32.57 -76.80
N LYS A 224 -7.18 33.21 -77.42
CA LYS A 224 -5.79 32.78 -77.27
C LYS A 224 -5.36 33.06 -75.83
N VAL A 225 -4.82 32.06 -75.17
CA VAL A 225 -4.22 32.22 -73.84
C VAL A 225 -2.84 32.85 -74.04
N ASP A 226 -2.67 34.11 -73.64
CA ASP A 226 -1.37 34.73 -73.52
C ASP A 226 -0.99 34.97 -72.06
N TRP A 227 0.31 35.16 -71.82
CA TRP A 227 0.87 35.33 -70.49
C TRP A 227 0.30 36.55 -69.76
N GLN A 228 -0.03 37.63 -70.48
CA GLN A 228 -0.57 38.85 -69.89
C GLN A 228 -1.99 38.63 -69.34
N LEU A 229 -2.82 37.84 -70.02
CA LEU A 229 -4.17 37.48 -69.56
C LEU A 229 -4.13 36.59 -68.31
N MET A 230 -3.17 35.65 -68.25
CA MET A 230 -2.95 34.83 -67.05
C MET A 230 -2.46 35.66 -65.87
N GLU A 231 -1.44 36.50 -66.07
CA GLU A 231 -0.87 37.34 -65.01
C GLU A 231 -1.93 38.30 -64.42
N LYS A 232 -2.80 38.86 -65.26
CA LYS A 232 -3.89 39.75 -64.83
C LYS A 232 -4.88 39.06 -63.89
N ASN A 233 -5.31 37.84 -64.21
CA ASN A 233 -6.22 37.08 -63.34
C ASN A 233 -5.54 36.65 -62.03
N LEU A 234 -4.25 36.31 -62.08
CA LEU A 234 -3.48 35.92 -60.91
C LEU A 234 -3.20 37.10 -59.96
N ARG A 235 -2.96 38.30 -60.47
CA ARG A 235 -2.84 39.53 -59.66
C ARG A 235 -4.12 39.82 -58.86
N CYS A 236 -5.29 39.61 -59.45
CA CYS A 236 -6.57 39.75 -58.73
C CYS A 236 -6.74 38.78 -57.55
N GLN A 237 -5.92 37.73 -57.48
CA GLN A 237 -5.95 36.72 -56.42
C GLN A 237 -4.68 36.73 -55.54
N GLY A 238 -3.84 37.77 -55.66
CA GLY A 238 -2.73 38.04 -54.73
C GLY A 238 -1.33 37.68 -55.21
N TYR A 239 -1.15 37.27 -56.47
CA TYR A 239 0.16 36.94 -57.05
C TYR A 239 1.15 38.13 -57.08
N LYS A 240 2.38 37.95 -56.60
CA LYS A 240 3.42 38.99 -56.45
C LYS A 240 4.55 38.98 -57.48
N GLY A 241 4.38 38.28 -58.62
CA GLY A 241 5.27 38.43 -59.79
C GLY A 241 6.62 37.71 -59.73
N LYS A 242 6.90 36.94 -58.67
CA LYS A 242 8.18 36.21 -58.49
C LYS A 242 8.02 34.71 -58.14
N ALA A 243 6.84 34.13 -58.30
CA ALA A 243 6.60 32.73 -57.93
C ALA A 243 6.57 31.82 -59.17
N ASP A 244 7.14 30.62 -59.03
CA ASP A 244 7.15 29.61 -60.10
C ASP A 244 5.74 29.01 -60.28
N LEU A 245 5.23 29.00 -61.51
CA LEU A 245 3.90 28.49 -61.86
C LEU A 245 4.00 27.09 -62.46
N TYR A 246 3.28 26.13 -61.88
CA TYR A 246 3.27 24.72 -62.31
C TYR A 246 1.97 24.39 -63.07
N TYR A 247 2.10 23.66 -64.18
CA TYR A 247 0.98 23.21 -65.00
C TYR A 247 0.58 21.78 -64.63
N ILE A 248 -0.70 21.54 -64.31
CA ILE A 248 -1.21 20.19 -64.00
C ILE A 248 -2.35 19.85 -64.96
N LYS A 249 -2.02 19.22 -66.10
CA LYS A 249 -2.97 18.37 -66.83
C LYS A 249 -2.23 17.32 -67.67
N PRO A 250 -2.63 16.04 -67.66
CA PRO A 250 -2.03 15.01 -68.50
C PRO A 250 -2.38 15.23 -69.99
N GLY A 251 -1.36 15.24 -70.86
CA GLY A 251 -1.54 15.06 -72.31
C GLY A 251 -1.54 16.31 -73.20
N CYS A 252 -1.18 17.49 -72.69
CA CYS A 252 -0.98 18.70 -73.51
C CYS A 252 0.44 19.26 -73.36
N VAL A 253 1.00 19.84 -74.43
CA VAL A 253 2.29 20.56 -74.38
C VAL A 253 2.10 21.87 -73.61
N PRO A 254 2.89 22.14 -72.56
CA PRO A 254 2.75 23.38 -71.78
C PRO A 254 3.12 24.61 -72.62
N PRO A 255 2.48 25.78 -72.38
CA PRO A 255 2.88 27.04 -73.00
C PRO A 255 4.32 27.43 -72.65
N GLU A 256 4.97 28.14 -73.57
CA GLU A 256 6.37 28.57 -73.46
C GLU A 256 6.60 29.39 -72.17
N GLY A 257 7.47 28.88 -71.27
CA GLY A 257 7.78 29.47 -69.97
C GLY A 257 7.28 28.70 -68.73
N MET A 258 6.61 27.55 -68.86
CA MET A 258 6.20 26.70 -67.73
C MET A 258 7.03 25.39 -67.65
N TYR A 259 7.36 24.95 -66.43
CA TYR A 259 8.05 23.68 -66.17
C TYR A 259 7.06 22.53 -65.89
N MET A 260 7.32 21.35 -66.44
CA MET A 260 6.56 20.11 -66.17
C MET A 260 6.98 19.52 -64.82
N CYS A 261 6.04 19.24 -63.92
CA CYS A 261 6.30 18.38 -62.76
C CYS A 261 6.04 16.92 -63.14
N GLU A 262 7.11 16.14 -63.29
CA GLU A 262 7.04 14.68 -63.36
C GLU A 262 7.18 14.11 -61.95
N GLU A 263 6.07 13.98 -61.21
CA GLU A 263 5.89 12.98 -60.14
C GLU A 263 4.44 13.05 -59.60
N ASP A 264 3.91 11.89 -59.19
CA ASP A 264 2.61 11.63 -58.56
C ASP A 264 1.34 11.48 -59.42
N ILE A 265 1.43 10.59 -60.42
CA ILE A 265 0.29 9.73 -60.80
C ILE A 265 0.32 8.51 -59.88
N TYR A 266 -0.11 8.58 -58.60
CA TYR A 266 -0.53 7.41 -57.79
C TYR A 266 -0.98 7.81 -56.36
N SER A 267 -2.09 8.55 -56.20
CA SER A 267 -2.74 8.67 -54.88
C SER A 267 -4.18 9.16 -54.93
N CYS A 268 -5.01 8.57 -55.80
CA CYS A 268 -6.46 8.66 -55.63
C CYS A 268 -7.11 7.31 -55.94
N GLY A 269 -7.28 6.50 -54.90
CA GLY A 269 -7.92 5.20 -55.00
C GLY A 269 -8.08 4.55 -53.64
N TYR A 270 -9.33 4.59 -53.13
CA TYR A 270 -9.95 3.64 -52.21
C TYR A 270 -9.11 3.08 -51.04
N LYS A 271 -9.49 3.45 -49.81
CA LYS A 271 -9.29 2.58 -48.65
C LYS A 271 -10.62 2.31 -47.95
N ASP A 272 -11.16 1.14 -48.25
CA ASP A 272 -12.02 0.36 -47.38
C ASP A 272 -11.43 0.30 -45.97
N ILE A 273 -12.19 0.73 -44.98
CA ILE A 273 -11.87 0.48 -43.57
C ILE A 273 -12.40 -0.90 -43.22
N GLY A 274 -11.58 -1.90 -43.54
CA GLY A 274 -11.65 -3.23 -42.95
C GLY A 274 -11.39 -3.17 -41.45
N LYS A 275 -12.16 -3.97 -40.72
CA LYS A 275 -12.06 -4.24 -39.29
C LYS A 275 -10.60 -4.42 -38.84
N ARG A 276 -10.23 -3.74 -37.75
CA ARG A 276 -9.10 -4.13 -36.91
C ARG A 276 -9.51 -3.99 -35.45
N ASP A 277 -9.55 -5.13 -34.77
CA ASP A 277 -9.52 -5.23 -33.32
C ASP A 277 -8.27 -4.51 -32.80
N MET A 278 -8.46 -3.63 -31.83
CA MET A 278 -7.38 -3.01 -31.07
C MET A 278 -7.60 -3.34 -29.61
N GLY A 279 -6.83 -4.34 -29.15
CA GLY A 279 -6.62 -4.65 -27.76
C GLY A 279 -5.89 -3.53 -27.01
N GLU A 280 -5.92 -3.73 -25.70
CA GLU A 280 -5.44 -2.90 -24.61
C GLU A 280 -4.13 -2.12 -24.87
N TYR A 281 -4.20 -0.81 -24.70
CA TYR A 281 -3.04 0.04 -24.43
C TYR A 281 -2.98 0.34 -22.93
N GLY A 282 -2.13 -0.39 -22.22
CA GLY A 282 -1.62 0.00 -20.91
C GLY A 282 -0.69 1.21 -21.06
N SER A 283 -0.86 2.21 -20.18
CA SER A 283 0.08 3.31 -19.99
C SER A 283 0.80 3.19 -18.66
N SER A 284 2.10 3.44 -18.75
CA SER A 284 3.17 3.24 -17.77
C SER A 284 3.23 4.35 -16.67
N PRO A 285 4.37 4.64 -16.00
CA PRO A 285 4.64 4.25 -14.61
C PRO A 285 4.93 5.46 -13.68
N LYS A 286 4.93 5.28 -12.34
CA LYS A 286 5.87 5.96 -11.41
C LYS A 286 5.74 5.58 -9.92
N ARG A 287 6.88 5.08 -9.41
CA ARG A 287 7.61 5.40 -8.15
C ARG A 287 7.05 5.07 -6.75
N LYS A 288 7.86 4.20 -6.09
CA LYS A 288 8.46 4.27 -4.73
C LYS A 288 7.55 4.63 -3.54
N LYS A 289 7.44 3.69 -2.58
CA LYS A 289 8.19 3.75 -1.30
C LYS A 289 7.94 2.55 -0.37
N LEU A 290 9.02 2.16 0.30
CA LEU A 290 9.14 1.59 1.65
C LEU A 290 8.53 0.20 1.90
N GLY A 291 9.41 -0.79 1.82
CA GLY A 291 9.23 -2.04 2.56
C GLY A 291 9.67 -1.84 4.01
N ASP A 292 8.81 -2.24 4.94
CA ASP A 292 9.14 -2.52 6.33
C ASP A 292 8.41 -3.82 6.70
N ASN A 293 9.00 -4.97 6.33
CA ASN A 293 8.58 -6.26 6.84
C ASN A 293 9.41 -6.57 8.09
N ASN A 294 8.75 -6.42 9.23
CA ASN A 294 9.18 -6.92 10.54
C ASN A 294 9.55 -8.41 10.48
N SER A 295 10.83 -8.73 10.57
CA SER A 295 11.32 -10.03 11.03
C SER A 295 11.17 -10.09 12.55
N LYS A 296 10.01 -10.58 13.01
CA LYS A 296 9.89 -11.07 14.39
C LYS A 296 10.73 -12.35 14.52
N LYS A 297 11.86 -12.19 15.22
CA LYS A 297 12.47 -13.12 16.19
C LYS A 297 11.83 -14.52 16.21
N ALA A 298 12.50 -15.50 15.62
CA ALA A 298 12.49 -16.86 16.14
C ALA A 298 13.42 -16.87 17.36
N LEU A 299 12.83 -16.80 18.55
CA LEU A 299 13.49 -17.19 19.79
C LEU A 299 13.30 -18.70 19.90
N ASP A 300 14.41 -19.39 19.68
CA ASP A 300 14.62 -20.80 19.94
C ASP A 300 14.52 -21.04 21.46
N PHE A 301 13.55 -21.84 21.88
CA PHE A 301 13.44 -22.37 23.23
C PHE A 301 13.02 -23.84 23.15
N GLY A 302 13.98 -24.71 23.44
CA GLY A 302 13.78 -25.89 24.29
C GLY A 302 13.11 -27.11 23.66
N SER A 303 13.93 -28.00 23.12
CA SER A 303 13.75 -29.46 23.24
C SER A 303 14.89 -29.92 24.16
N SER A 304 14.63 -30.29 25.42
CA SER A 304 14.18 -31.61 25.89
C SER A 304 15.13 -32.75 25.52
N ASP A 305 15.42 -33.56 26.54
CA ASP A 305 16.18 -34.82 26.61
C ASP A 305 17.65 -34.60 27.03
N GLU A 306 18.15 -35.08 28.17
CA GLU A 306 18.18 -36.49 28.62
C GLU A 306 18.64 -36.59 30.13
N PRO A 307 18.94 -37.76 30.75
CA PRO A 307 18.12 -38.33 31.82
C PRO A 307 18.80 -38.41 33.21
N LEU A 308 17.98 -38.83 34.18
CA LEU A 308 18.34 -39.31 35.51
C LEU A 308 19.45 -40.39 35.49
N GLN A 309 20.54 -40.13 36.21
CA GLN A 309 21.26 -41.10 37.05
C GLN A 309 21.81 -40.39 38.30
#